data_AF-E9HEP8-F1
#
_entry.id   AF-E9HEP8-F1
#
_cell.length_a   1.000
_cell.length_b   1.000
_cell.length_c   1.000
_cell.angle_alpha   90.00
_cell.angle_beta   90.00
_cell.angle_gamma   90.00
#
_symmetry.space_group_name_H-M   'P 1'
#
loop_
_entity.id
_entity.type
_entity.pdbx_description
1 polymer ?
#
loop_
_entity_poly.entity_id
_entity_poly.type
_entity_poly.pdbx_seq_one_letter_code
_entity_poly.pdbx_strand_id
1 'polypeptide(L)'
;MGKFECHCPATWNGQQCESYDPRFMGGVGRKAAPNGISEELLRDKIQCASQGCHDKAGNGICDEDCNTPGCDFDGGDCSLGVSPWANCTSPLRCWELFKNKICDEECNNPECLFDGHDCDVRGDVQPCNPIYDAYCQSHYANGRCDDGCNNAECNWDGLDCENEPSILALGSVSMVLEMDLPTFKNMSVAFVRSIGRQLRTTVRIKLDQQGYEMVYPWNLGDEPSKALSSGSSHIYPHGAPGVIVFIEIDNRKCSQILGGECFARASQVAQFLAASASDHSLDADFPIHRVLALDAGPSEAPVDPTNTKLTYVIAGAALVVFVAIAVGVMVTTSRKRQRGITWFPDGFLSNSVSVQRRTSRRRGPDGQEMRNLHKQPSTNRLDIDPSMGMGMPPDMSGYMDH
;
A
#
# COMPACT_ATOMS: atom_id res chain seq x y z
N MET A 1 3.27 -39.47 47.51
CA MET A 1 4.38 -38.71 46.90
C MET A 1 4.77 -37.58 47.84
N GLY A 2 6.05 -37.43 48.17
CA GLY A 2 6.51 -36.30 48.99
C GLY A 2 6.65 -35.04 48.15
N LYS A 3 6.32 -33.88 48.71
CA LYS A 3 6.73 -32.57 48.18
C LYS A 3 8.06 -32.21 48.83
N PHE A 4 9.00 -31.68 48.06
CA PHE A 4 10.22 -31.05 48.59
C PHE A 4 10.02 -29.53 48.63
N GLU A 5 10.76 -28.87 49.52
CA GLU A 5 10.68 -27.44 49.78
C GLU A 5 12.12 -26.93 49.89
N CYS A 6 12.52 -26.02 48.99
CA CYS A 6 13.87 -25.46 48.98
C CYS A 6 13.89 -24.11 49.69
N HIS A 7 14.89 -23.92 50.56
CA HIS A 7 15.20 -22.62 51.15
C HIS A 7 16.28 -21.95 50.30
N CYS A 8 15.92 -20.84 49.68
CA CYS A 8 16.74 -20.11 48.73
C CYS A 8 17.42 -18.90 49.38
N PRO A 9 18.65 -18.56 48.96
CA PRO A 9 19.36 -17.40 49.46
C PRO A 9 18.68 -16.10 49.01
N ALA A 10 19.03 -14.98 49.65
CA ALA A 10 18.62 -13.67 49.16
C ALA A 10 19.05 -13.49 47.68
N THR A 11 18.23 -12.77 46.92
CA THR A 11 18.29 -12.60 45.46
C THR A 11 17.95 -13.82 44.59
N TRP A 12 17.66 -15.01 45.15
CA TRP A 12 17.29 -16.20 44.38
C TRP A 12 15.99 -16.85 44.89
N ASN A 13 15.07 -17.17 43.98
CA ASN A 13 13.72 -17.67 44.24
C ASN A 13 13.40 -18.83 43.26
N GLY A 14 12.18 -19.38 43.27
CA GLY A 14 11.82 -20.58 42.49
C GLY A 14 11.84 -21.87 43.32
N GLN A 15 11.29 -22.99 42.80
CA GLN A 15 11.13 -24.22 43.60
C GLN A 15 12.43 -24.91 43.98
N GLN A 16 13.51 -24.61 43.26
CA GLN A 16 14.87 -25.14 43.38
C GLN A 16 15.90 -23.99 43.43
N CYS A 17 15.45 -22.76 43.69
CA CYS A 17 16.28 -21.54 43.71
C CYS A 17 16.88 -21.19 42.33
N GLU A 18 16.13 -21.51 41.28
CA GLU A 18 16.50 -21.41 39.86
C GLU A 18 16.30 -20.02 39.23
N SER A 19 15.56 -19.13 39.90
CA SER A 19 15.20 -17.81 39.39
C SER A 19 15.92 -16.70 40.16
N TYR A 20 16.41 -15.68 39.47
CA TYR A 20 16.99 -14.49 40.11
C TYR A 20 15.91 -13.43 40.34
N ASP A 21 15.71 -13.04 41.60
CA ASP A 21 14.76 -12.01 42.03
C ASP A 21 15.47 -11.06 42.99
N PRO A 22 15.96 -9.88 42.54
CA PRO A 22 16.78 -8.99 43.36
C PRO A 22 16.04 -8.40 44.58
N ARG A 23 14.71 -8.58 44.69
CA ARG A 23 13.90 -8.16 45.84
C ARG A 23 13.64 -9.30 46.83
N PHE A 24 13.97 -10.54 46.50
CA PHE A 24 13.76 -11.69 47.38
C PHE A 24 14.75 -11.68 48.54
N MET A 25 14.25 -11.56 49.77
CA MET A 25 15.07 -11.48 50.99
C MET A 25 15.64 -12.83 51.46
N GLY A 26 15.40 -13.92 50.71
CA GLY A 26 15.71 -15.29 51.12
C GLY A 26 14.54 -15.96 51.85
N GLY A 27 14.51 -17.29 51.82
CA GLY A 27 13.44 -18.08 52.44
C GLY A 27 12.93 -19.20 51.53
N VAL A 28 11.72 -19.70 51.80
CA VAL A 28 11.11 -20.77 51.00
C VAL A 28 10.89 -20.30 49.57
N GLY A 29 11.48 -21.02 48.63
CA GLY A 29 11.35 -20.80 47.20
C GLY A 29 9.92 -21.05 46.72
N ARG A 30 9.29 -20.02 46.14
CA ARG A 30 7.91 -20.07 45.68
C ARG A 30 7.87 -20.41 44.20
N LYS A 31 6.84 -21.15 43.75
CA LYS A 31 6.52 -21.17 42.32
C LYS A 31 6.20 -19.74 41.89
N ALA A 32 6.81 -19.28 40.80
CA ALA A 32 6.25 -18.18 40.03
C ALA A 32 4.78 -18.50 39.72
N ALA A 33 3.90 -17.49 39.78
CA ALA A 33 2.47 -17.71 39.57
C ALA A 33 2.25 -18.37 38.19
N PRO A 34 1.52 -19.49 38.12
CA PRO A 34 1.12 -20.03 36.83
C PRO A 34 0.15 -19.03 36.21
N ASN A 35 0.55 -18.47 35.05
CA ASN A 35 0.03 -17.26 34.39
C ASN A 35 0.72 -15.98 34.91
N GLY A 36 1.69 -15.49 34.13
CA GLY A 36 2.50 -14.30 34.43
C GLY A 36 1.75 -12.99 34.21
N ILE A 37 0.72 -12.73 35.02
CA ILE A 37 0.22 -11.37 35.25
C ILE A 37 1.26 -10.68 36.15
N SER A 38 1.79 -9.53 35.73
CA SER A 38 2.70 -8.76 36.58
C SER A 38 1.94 -8.26 37.83
N GLU A 39 2.64 -8.15 38.96
CA GLU A 39 2.09 -7.55 40.21
C GLU A 39 1.51 -6.14 39.94
N GLU A 40 1.99 -5.48 38.91
CA GLU A 40 1.50 -4.20 38.41
C GLU A 40 0.19 -4.29 37.65
N LEU A 41 0.07 -5.17 36.64
CA LEU A 41 -1.20 -5.37 35.94
C LEU A 41 -2.31 -5.83 36.90
N LEU A 42 -1.94 -6.53 37.99
CA LEU A 42 -2.85 -6.84 39.08
C LEU A 42 -3.28 -5.59 39.88
N ARG A 43 -2.39 -4.64 40.15
CA ARG A 43 -2.74 -3.35 40.78
C ARG A 43 -3.66 -2.54 39.89
N ASP A 44 -3.34 -2.43 38.60
CA ASP A 44 -4.12 -1.65 37.65
C ASP A 44 -5.56 -2.21 37.55
N LYS A 45 -5.72 -3.54 37.56
CA LYS A 45 -7.03 -4.22 37.65
C LYS A 45 -7.77 -4.00 38.98
N ILE A 46 -7.06 -3.92 40.10
CA ILE A 46 -7.67 -3.59 41.41
C ILE A 46 -8.12 -2.12 41.43
N GLN A 47 -7.30 -1.20 40.88
CA GLN A 47 -7.64 0.21 40.76
C GLN A 47 -8.89 0.39 39.90
N CYS A 48 -8.93 -0.27 38.73
CA CYS A 48 -10.08 -0.28 37.83
C CYS A 48 -11.39 -0.65 38.54
N ALA A 49 -11.38 -1.76 39.30
CA ALA A 49 -12.53 -2.20 40.08
C ALA A 49 -12.91 -1.23 41.21
N SER A 50 -11.93 -0.53 41.80
CA SER A 50 -12.17 0.42 42.89
C SER A 50 -12.81 1.74 42.45
N GLN A 51 -12.61 2.14 41.19
CA GLN A 51 -13.12 3.39 40.62
C GLN A 51 -14.49 3.24 39.95
N GLY A 52 -15.01 2.02 39.84
CA GLY A 52 -16.31 1.76 39.20
C GLY A 52 -16.26 1.72 37.67
N CYS A 53 -15.06 1.61 37.07
CA CYS A 53 -14.86 1.58 35.62
C CYS A 53 -15.64 0.47 34.90
N HIS A 54 -16.08 -0.58 35.60
CA HIS A 54 -16.98 -1.60 35.03
C HIS A 54 -18.31 -1.03 34.50
N ASP A 55 -18.83 0.03 35.13
CA ASP A 55 -20.10 0.66 34.73
C ASP A 55 -19.89 1.79 33.71
N LYS A 56 -18.63 2.13 33.42
CA LYS A 56 -18.19 3.12 32.43
C LYS A 56 -17.77 2.44 31.12
N ALA A 57 -16.95 1.40 31.18
CA ALA A 57 -16.34 0.73 30.04
C ALA A 57 -17.33 0.37 28.91
N GLY A 58 -17.04 0.84 27.70
CA GLY A 58 -17.84 0.55 26.50
C GLY A 58 -19.13 1.37 26.39
N ASN A 59 -19.22 2.52 27.06
CA ASN A 59 -20.33 3.47 26.95
C ASN A 59 -20.19 4.44 25.75
N GLY A 60 -19.00 4.52 25.13
CA GLY A 60 -18.69 5.41 24.02
C GLY A 60 -18.16 6.79 24.42
N ILE A 61 -17.78 6.98 25.68
CA ILE A 61 -17.14 8.18 26.24
C ILE A 61 -15.87 7.70 26.93
N CYS A 62 -14.71 8.25 26.56
CA CYS A 62 -13.47 7.96 27.26
C CYS A 62 -13.48 8.61 28.66
N ASP A 63 -13.60 7.79 29.71
CA ASP A 63 -13.37 8.20 31.09
C ASP A 63 -11.86 8.09 31.43
N GLU A 64 -11.16 9.23 31.55
CA GLU A 64 -9.70 9.27 31.80
C GLU A 64 -9.23 8.53 33.05
N ASP A 65 -10.05 8.44 34.10
CA ASP A 65 -9.75 7.64 35.28
C ASP A 65 -9.68 6.13 34.97
N CYS A 66 -10.36 5.71 33.91
CA CYS A 66 -10.41 4.35 33.38
C CYS A 66 -9.50 4.12 32.16
N ASN A 67 -8.79 5.16 31.67
CA ASN A 67 -7.82 5.10 30.56
C ASN A 67 -6.51 4.41 30.98
N THR A 68 -6.56 3.11 31.33
CA THR A 68 -5.40 2.32 31.76
C THR A 68 -5.42 0.91 31.16
N PRO A 69 -4.26 0.24 31.00
CA PRO A 69 -4.20 -1.16 30.54
C PRO A 69 -4.93 -2.13 31.47
N GLY A 70 -5.07 -1.81 32.77
CA GLY A 70 -5.83 -2.61 33.72
C GLY A 70 -7.35 -2.57 33.49
N CYS A 71 -7.85 -1.51 32.84
CA CYS A 71 -9.25 -1.33 32.43
C CYS A 71 -9.48 -1.61 30.94
N ASP A 72 -8.48 -2.16 30.23
CA ASP A 72 -8.51 -2.30 28.78
C ASP A 72 -8.78 -0.94 28.05
N PHE A 73 -8.26 0.16 28.59
CA PHE A 73 -8.45 1.55 28.11
C PHE A 73 -9.92 1.97 28.06
N ASP A 74 -10.56 1.91 29.23
CA ASP A 74 -12.00 2.11 29.44
C ASP A 74 -12.89 1.20 28.56
N GLY A 75 -12.57 -0.11 28.54
CA GLY A 75 -13.22 -1.07 27.65
C GLY A 75 -12.97 -0.85 26.15
N GLY A 76 -12.01 0.02 25.81
CA GLY A 76 -11.67 0.42 24.46
C GLY A 76 -12.21 1.80 24.05
N ASP A 77 -12.99 2.49 24.88
CA ASP A 77 -13.55 3.80 24.56
C ASP A 77 -12.46 4.87 24.40
N CYS A 78 -11.38 4.79 25.20
CA CYS A 78 -10.21 5.65 25.06
C CYS A 78 -9.24 5.21 23.93
N SER A 79 -9.43 4.03 23.34
CA SER A 79 -8.48 3.44 22.37
C SER A 79 -9.15 2.95 21.09
N LEU A 80 -10.23 3.62 20.67
CA LEU A 80 -10.94 3.39 19.40
C LEU A 80 -11.42 1.93 19.21
N GLY A 81 -11.67 1.21 20.30
CA GLY A 81 -12.04 -0.21 20.32
C GLY A 81 -10.90 -1.21 20.11
N VAL A 82 -9.63 -0.80 20.22
CA VAL A 82 -8.45 -1.64 19.98
C VAL A 82 -7.51 -1.61 21.19
N SER A 83 -7.02 -2.76 21.65
CA SER A 83 -5.95 -2.84 22.66
C SER A 83 -4.59 -2.59 21.97
N PRO A 84 -3.89 -1.45 22.22
CA PRO A 84 -2.79 -1.05 21.34
C PRO A 84 -1.54 -1.93 21.51
N TRP A 85 -1.13 -2.18 22.74
CA TRP A 85 0.09 -2.96 23.07
C TRP A 85 -0.16 -4.47 23.22
N ALA A 86 -1.25 -5.01 22.67
CA ALA A 86 -1.62 -6.43 22.83
C ALA A 86 -0.54 -7.43 22.35
N ASN A 87 0.32 -7.02 21.42
CA ASN A 87 1.45 -7.83 20.92
C ASN A 87 2.81 -7.41 21.50
N CYS A 88 2.88 -6.28 22.23
CA CYS A 88 4.14 -5.78 22.77
C CYS A 88 4.62 -6.73 23.87
N THR A 89 5.85 -7.23 23.71
CA THR A 89 6.49 -8.17 24.66
C THR A 89 7.66 -7.54 25.42
N SER A 90 7.82 -6.22 25.33
CA SER A 90 8.81 -5.46 26.08
C SER A 90 8.61 -5.64 27.60
N PRO A 91 9.69 -5.74 28.40
CA PRO A 91 9.59 -5.68 29.85
C PRO A 91 9.23 -4.28 30.38
N LEU A 92 9.34 -3.24 29.54
CA LEU A 92 8.98 -1.88 29.88
C LEU A 92 7.48 -1.60 29.70
N ARG A 93 6.99 -0.61 30.43
CA ARG A 93 5.65 -0.06 30.29
C ARG A 93 5.59 0.87 29.06
N CYS A 94 5.69 0.33 27.85
CA CYS A 94 5.76 1.15 26.63
C CYS A 94 4.54 2.08 26.41
N TRP A 95 3.41 1.84 27.09
CA TRP A 95 2.26 2.76 27.11
C TRP A 95 2.48 4.03 27.95
N GLU A 96 3.47 4.06 28.84
CA GLU A 96 3.90 5.27 29.58
C GLU A 96 5.05 6.02 28.87
N LEU A 97 5.64 5.40 27.85
CA LEU A 97 6.81 5.92 27.12
C LEU A 97 6.46 6.39 25.71
N PHE A 98 5.42 5.82 25.09
CA PHE A 98 4.91 6.20 23.78
C PHE A 98 4.72 7.73 23.63
N LYS A 99 5.39 8.33 22.63
CA LYS A 99 5.31 9.77 22.30
C LYS A 99 5.82 10.72 23.40
N ASN A 100 6.60 10.23 24.38
CA ASN A 100 7.19 11.04 25.46
C ASN A 100 8.32 12.02 25.03
N LYS A 101 8.74 11.99 23.76
CA LYS A 101 9.87 12.76 23.15
C LYS A 101 11.28 12.31 23.57
N ILE A 102 11.41 11.07 24.04
CA ILE A 102 12.65 10.42 24.45
C ILE A 102 12.69 9.06 23.74
N CYS A 103 13.76 8.78 23.00
CA CYS A 103 13.89 7.50 22.32
C CYS A 103 14.20 6.37 23.33
N ASP A 104 13.19 5.54 23.61
CA ASP A 104 13.27 4.33 24.41
C ASP A 104 13.40 3.10 23.49
N GLU A 105 14.64 2.77 23.11
CA GLU A 105 15.00 1.71 22.13
C GLU A 105 14.41 0.31 22.42
N GLU A 106 14.06 -0.02 23.68
CA GLU A 106 13.36 -1.28 24.01
C GLU A 106 11.87 -1.28 23.57
N CYS A 107 11.27 -0.09 23.44
CA CYS A 107 9.93 0.12 22.90
C CYS A 107 9.94 0.43 21.39
N ASN A 108 11.10 0.78 20.80
CA ASN A 108 11.22 0.99 19.36
C ASN A 108 11.23 -0.32 18.55
N ASN A 109 10.05 -0.93 18.42
CA ASN A 109 9.82 -2.05 17.51
C ASN A 109 8.35 -2.07 17.03
N PRO A 110 8.02 -2.78 15.93
CA PRO A 110 6.68 -2.74 15.34
C PRO A 110 5.55 -3.22 16.26
N GLU A 111 5.82 -4.16 17.17
CA GLU A 111 4.82 -4.73 18.08
C GLU A 111 4.60 -3.85 19.33
N CYS A 112 5.55 -2.96 19.64
CA CYS A 112 5.45 -1.92 20.66
C CYS A 112 5.25 -0.51 20.07
N LEU A 113 4.81 -0.45 18.80
CA LEU A 113 4.34 0.76 18.12
C LEU A 113 5.44 1.81 17.87
N PHE A 114 6.67 1.35 17.64
CA PHE A 114 7.86 2.17 17.34
C PHE A 114 8.10 3.31 18.35
N ASP A 115 7.76 3.09 19.62
CA ASP A 115 7.90 4.10 20.67
C ASP A 115 7.22 5.45 20.31
N GLY A 116 6.11 5.41 19.58
CA GLY A 116 5.41 6.63 19.13
C GLY A 116 6.13 7.42 18.02
N HIS A 117 7.20 6.85 17.45
CA HIS A 117 8.16 7.48 16.55
C HIS A 117 9.09 8.53 17.20
N ASP A 118 9.41 8.37 18.50
CA ASP A 118 10.40 9.22 19.18
C ASP A 118 11.86 8.83 18.87
N CYS A 119 12.10 7.60 18.41
CA CYS A 119 13.40 7.14 17.90
C CYS A 119 13.62 7.39 16.40
N ASP A 120 12.57 7.72 15.65
CA ASP A 120 12.64 7.92 14.20
C ASP A 120 13.55 9.11 13.85
N VAL A 121 14.59 8.83 13.05
CA VAL A 121 15.63 9.77 12.63
C VAL A 121 15.11 10.99 11.85
N ARG A 122 13.86 10.97 11.37
CA ARG A 122 13.20 12.13 10.77
C ARG A 122 12.85 13.22 11.80
N GLY A 123 12.73 12.84 13.08
CA GLY A 123 12.15 13.69 14.12
C GLY A 123 10.68 14.01 13.87
N ASP A 124 10.15 14.99 14.61
CA ASP A 124 8.76 15.41 14.45
C ASP A 124 8.50 16.03 13.07
N VAL A 125 7.66 15.34 12.29
CA VAL A 125 7.17 15.82 10.99
C VAL A 125 6.45 17.14 11.21
N GLN A 126 7.07 18.23 10.73
CA GLN A 126 6.49 19.56 10.83
C GLN A 126 5.18 19.65 10.02
N PRO A 127 4.24 20.52 10.38
CA PRO A 127 3.12 20.84 9.52
C PRO A 127 3.60 21.36 8.16
N CYS A 128 2.92 20.96 7.08
CA CYS A 128 3.08 21.56 5.75
C CYS A 128 3.04 23.10 5.85
N ASN A 129 3.88 23.78 5.08
CA ASN A 129 4.02 25.23 5.15
C ASN A 129 2.65 25.92 4.93
N PRO A 130 2.14 26.73 5.88
CA PRO A 130 0.79 27.32 5.80
C PRO A 130 0.52 28.17 4.54
N ILE A 131 1.56 28.68 3.87
CA ILE A 131 1.43 29.43 2.61
C ILE A 131 1.10 28.49 1.44
N TYR A 132 1.63 27.26 1.45
CA TYR A 132 1.47 26.27 0.40
C TYR A 132 0.45 25.19 0.75
N ASP A 133 0.03 25.06 2.01
CA ASP A 133 -0.83 23.97 2.48
C ASP A 133 -2.17 23.89 1.71
N ALA A 134 -2.83 25.02 1.46
CA ALA A 134 -4.06 25.07 0.66
C ALA A 134 -3.83 24.71 -0.83
N TYR A 135 -2.64 24.99 -1.37
CA TYR A 135 -2.26 24.58 -2.72
C TYR A 135 -2.05 23.06 -2.76
N CYS A 136 -1.24 22.52 -1.85
CA CYS A 136 -1.00 21.07 -1.76
C CYS A 136 -2.28 20.30 -1.47
N GLN A 137 -3.19 20.82 -0.62
CA GLN A 137 -4.48 20.19 -0.38
C GLN A 137 -5.41 20.16 -1.61
N SER A 138 -5.33 21.15 -2.51
CA SER A 138 -6.13 21.16 -3.74
C SER A 138 -5.52 20.36 -4.89
N HIS A 139 -4.25 19.94 -4.77
CA HIS A 139 -3.51 19.18 -5.79
C HIS A 139 -3.14 17.75 -5.35
N TYR A 140 -3.21 17.41 -4.07
CA TYR A 140 -2.87 16.07 -3.55
C TYR A 140 -3.57 14.93 -4.30
N ALA A 141 -2.79 13.95 -4.80
CA ALA A 141 -3.28 12.75 -5.49
C ALA A 141 -4.21 13.04 -6.70
N ASN A 142 -3.98 14.14 -7.43
CA ASN A 142 -4.74 14.53 -8.62
C ASN A 142 -4.27 13.83 -9.92
N GLY A 143 -3.16 13.10 -9.88
CA GLY A 143 -2.47 12.50 -11.03
C GLY A 143 -1.47 13.44 -11.71
N ARG A 144 -0.99 14.49 -11.04
CA ARG A 144 0.02 15.43 -11.57
C ARG A 144 1.00 15.82 -10.47
N CYS A 145 2.27 15.49 -10.68
CA CYS A 145 3.33 15.83 -9.76
C CYS A 145 3.51 17.35 -9.58
N ASP A 146 3.28 17.81 -8.36
CA ASP A 146 3.58 19.14 -7.85
C ASP A 146 4.81 19.08 -6.93
N ASP A 147 6.01 19.32 -7.50
CA ASP A 147 7.31 19.20 -6.80
C ASP A 147 7.38 19.97 -5.46
N GLY A 148 6.64 21.08 -5.33
CA GLY A 148 6.56 21.86 -4.09
C GLY A 148 5.82 21.16 -2.93
N CYS A 149 5.03 20.14 -3.23
CA CYS A 149 4.26 19.33 -2.29
C CYS A 149 4.86 17.92 -2.09
N ASN A 150 5.85 17.55 -2.92
CA ASN A 150 6.57 16.27 -2.86
C ASN A 150 7.64 16.25 -1.74
N ASN A 151 7.20 16.41 -0.49
CA ASN A 151 8.02 16.40 0.72
C ASN A 151 7.27 15.70 1.88
N ALA A 152 7.95 15.43 3.00
CA ALA A 152 7.34 14.65 4.08
C ALA A 152 6.24 15.43 4.84
N GLU A 153 6.46 16.73 5.05
CA GLU A 153 5.57 17.63 5.78
C GLU A 153 4.21 17.86 5.08
N CYS A 154 4.19 17.81 3.73
CA CYS A 154 2.98 17.91 2.91
C CYS A 154 2.45 16.54 2.43
N ASN A 155 3.06 15.44 2.89
CA ASN A 155 2.72 14.04 2.59
C ASN A 155 2.87 13.61 1.12
N TRP A 156 4.02 13.97 0.54
CA TRP A 156 4.54 13.49 -0.75
C TRP A 156 3.57 13.65 -1.93
N ASP A 157 2.83 14.77 -1.94
CA ASP A 157 1.84 15.10 -2.99
C ASP A 157 0.80 14.00 -3.29
N GLY A 158 0.54 13.11 -2.33
CA GLY A 158 -0.35 11.97 -2.53
C GLY A 158 0.19 10.89 -3.47
N LEU A 159 1.51 10.88 -3.71
CA LEU A 159 2.27 9.98 -4.58
C LEU A 159 2.16 10.24 -6.09
N ASP A 160 1.77 11.46 -6.49
CA ASP A 160 1.65 11.86 -7.90
C ASP A 160 3.00 11.99 -8.64
N CYS A 161 4.12 12.04 -7.91
CA CYS A 161 5.47 12.10 -8.44
C CYS A 161 6.13 10.71 -8.59
N GLU A 162 5.47 9.65 -8.11
CA GLU A 162 6.07 8.34 -7.89
C GLU A 162 5.70 7.36 -9.00
N ASN A 163 6.63 7.17 -9.93
CA ASN A 163 6.51 6.19 -11.02
C ASN A 163 6.72 4.73 -10.59
N GLU A 164 7.20 4.50 -9.37
CA GLU A 164 7.43 3.16 -8.80
C GLU A 164 6.12 2.51 -8.32
N PRO A 165 6.00 1.16 -8.36
CA PRO A 165 4.80 0.46 -7.91
C PRO A 165 4.53 0.67 -6.41
N SER A 166 3.24 0.67 -6.04
CA SER A 166 2.80 0.80 -4.64
C SER A 166 3.31 -0.33 -3.75
N ILE A 167 3.86 0.00 -2.58
CA ILE A 167 4.32 -0.98 -1.59
C ILE A 167 3.32 -0.98 -0.43
N LEU A 168 2.24 -1.73 -0.60
CA LEU A 168 1.12 -1.71 0.34
C LEU A 168 1.43 -2.50 1.63
N ALA A 169 1.00 -1.98 2.77
CA ALA A 169 0.87 -2.78 3.98
C ALA A 169 -0.19 -3.89 3.77
N LEU A 170 -0.06 -5.01 4.47
CA LEU A 170 -1.01 -6.11 4.36
C LEU A 170 -2.33 -5.77 5.05
N GLY A 171 -3.43 -5.96 4.32
CA GLY A 171 -4.78 -5.67 4.77
C GLY A 171 -5.20 -4.21 4.54
N SER A 172 -6.28 -3.81 5.18
CA SER A 172 -6.79 -2.43 5.17
C SER A 172 -7.36 -2.07 6.53
N VAL A 173 -7.45 -0.78 6.85
CA VAL A 173 -8.05 -0.31 8.11
C VAL A 173 -9.40 0.31 7.81
N SER A 174 -10.46 -0.09 8.51
CA SER A 174 -11.72 0.66 8.51
C SER A 174 -11.80 1.58 9.73
N MET A 175 -12.26 2.80 9.51
CA MET A 175 -12.38 3.84 10.53
C MET A 175 -13.79 4.41 10.49
N VAL A 176 -14.44 4.51 11.64
CA VAL A 176 -15.74 5.17 11.81
C VAL A 176 -15.49 6.57 12.37
N LEU A 177 -16.03 7.61 11.74
CA LEU A 177 -15.94 9.00 12.20
C LEU A 177 -17.33 9.57 12.50
N GLU A 178 -17.41 10.45 13.51
CA GLU A 178 -18.63 11.14 13.94
C GLU A 178 -18.92 12.39 13.11
N MET A 179 -19.06 12.20 11.80
CA MET A 179 -19.39 13.28 10.85
C MET A 179 -20.20 12.75 9.66
N ASP A 180 -20.97 13.62 9.02
CA ASP A 180 -21.75 13.26 7.84
C ASP A 180 -20.88 13.04 6.59
N LEU A 181 -21.38 12.18 5.69
CA LEU A 181 -20.69 11.82 4.45
C LEU A 181 -20.36 13.03 3.54
N PRO A 182 -21.25 14.00 3.28
CA PRO A 182 -20.90 15.23 2.57
C PRO A 182 -19.71 16.00 3.18
N THR A 183 -19.74 16.24 4.50
CA THR A 183 -18.65 16.95 5.19
C THR A 183 -17.33 16.17 5.10
N PHE A 184 -17.35 14.84 5.34
CA PHE A 184 -16.17 14.00 5.17
C PHE A 184 -15.62 14.06 3.74
N LYS A 185 -16.47 13.99 2.71
CA LYS A 185 -16.02 14.07 1.31
C LYS A 185 -15.38 15.41 0.94
N ASN A 186 -15.78 16.50 1.58
CA ASN A 186 -15.13 17.80 1.41
C ASN A 186 -13.78 17.90 2.16
N MET A 187 -13.55 17.04 3.15
CA MET A 187 -12.34 16.99 3.98
C MET A 187 -11.45 15.76 3.72
N SER A 188 -11.78 14.91 2.73
CA SER A 188 -11.14 13.60 2.53
C SER A 188 -9.63 13.69 2.32
N VAL A 189 -9.16 14.70 1.59
CA VAL A 189 -7.73 14.99 1.40
C VAL A 189 -7.06 15.41 2.71
N ALA A 190 -7.69 16.28 3.50
CA ALA A 190 -7.17 16.68 4.81
C ALA A 190 -7.12 15.49 5.77
N PHE A 191 -8.12 14.59 5.73
CA PHE A 191 -8.15 13.35 6.49
C PHE A 191 -6.95 12.45 6.15
N VAL A 192 -6.75 12.07 4.88
CA VAL A 192 -5.63 11.18 4.51
C VAL A 192 -4.26 11.82 4.73
N ARG A 193 -4.14 13.15 4.58
CA ARG A 193 -2.92 13.90 4.96
C ARG A 193 -2.70 13.87 6.47
N SER A 194 -3.73 14.02 7.29
CA SER A 194 -3.59 14.00 8.74
C SER A 194 -3.21 12.62 9.28
N ILE A 195 -3.92 11.57 8.86
CA ILE A 195 -3.54 10.18 9.21
C ILE A 195 -2.15 9.83 8.64
N GLY A 196 -1.79 10.33 7.46
CA GLY A 196 -0.45 10.14 6.88
C GLY A 196 0.68 10.78 7.69
N ARG A 197 0.45 11.98 8.27
CA ARG A 197 1.39 12.59 9.22
C ARG A 197 1.55 11.76 10.49
N GLN A 198 0.44 11.27 11.06
CA GLN A 198 0.46 10.44 12.28
C GLN A 198 1.26 9.15 12.07
N LEU A 199 1.04 8.47 10.96
CA LEU A 199 1.71 7.20 10.62
C LEU A 199 3.07 7.40 9.90
N ARG A 200 3.48 8.65 9.68
CA ARG A 200 4.68 9.07 8.93
C ARG A 200 4.89 8.34 7.60
N THR A 201 3.80 8.07 6.88
CA THR A 201 3.74 7.31 5.61
C THR A 201 2.50 7.73 4.83
N THR A 202 2.40 7.38 3.54
CA THR A 202 1.28 7.86 2.73
C THR A 202 0.06 6.95 2.84
N VAL A 203 -1.11 7.57 3.07
CA VAL A 203 -2.41 6.93 3.25
C VAL A 203 -3.27 7.22 2.03
N ARG A 204 -4.03 6.22 1.57
CA ARG A 204 -5.03 6.36 0.51
C ARG A 204 -6.36 5.75 0.94
N ILE A 205 -7.46 6.32 0.46
CA ILE A 205 -8.77 5.67 0.59
C ILE A 205 -8.78 4.43 -0.32
N LYS A 206 -9.25 3.31 0.23
CA LYS A 206 -9.36 2.04 -0.50
C LYS A 206 -10.41 2.16 -1.59
N LEU A 207 -10.12 1.59 -2.76
CA LEU A 207 -11.08 1.49 -3.85
C LEU A 207 -11.77 0.11 -3.82
N ASP A 208 -13.05 0.08 -4.16
CA ASP A 208 -13.79 -1.15 -4.37
C ASP A 208 -13.44 -1.82 -5.72
N GLN A 209 -14.05 -2.97 -6.02
CA GLN A 209 -13.82 -3.72 -7.26
C GLN A 209 -14.29 -2.98 -8.52
N GLN A 210 -15.05 -1.89 -8.37
CA GLN A 210 -15.56 -1.05 -9.45
C GLN A 210 -14.73 0.25 -9.58
N GLY A 211 -13.77 0.49 -8.68
CA GLY A 211 -12.90 1.66 -8.68
C GLY A 211 -13.45 2.86 -7.91
N TYR A 212 -14.50 2.70 -7.10
CA TYR A 212 -15.04 3.76 -6.25
C TYR A 212 -14.41 3.74 -4.86
N GLU A 213 -14.24 4.93 -4.28
CA GLU A 213 -13.80 5.08 -2.89
C GLU A 213 -14.75 4.38 -1.91
N MET A 214 -14.18 3.54 -1.05
CA MET A 214 -14.89 2.83 0.02
C MET A 214 -15.18 3.77 1.20
N VAL A 215 -16.14 4.68 0.97
CA VAL A 215 -16.62 5.67 1.95
C VAL A 215 -18.15 5.64 1.95
N TYR A 216 -18.74 5.27 3.10
CA TYR A 216 -20.17 5.01 3.22
C TYR A 216 -20.76 5.66 4.48
N PRO A 217 -22.06 6.05 4.49
CA PRO A 217 -22.69 6.59 5.70
C PRO A 217 -22.88 5.47 6.73
N TRP A 218 -22.71 5.80 8.01
CA TRP A 218 -22.62 4.81 9.10
C TRP A 218 -23.36 5.24 10.38
N ASN A 219 -24.00 4.28 11.06
CA ASN A 219 -24.53 4.50 12.41
C ASN A 219 -23.45 4.16 13.44
N LEU A 220 -23.17 5.05 14.39
CA LEU A 220 -22.13 4.83 15.41
C LEU A 220 -22.37 3.55 16.25
N GLY A 221 -23.63 3.20 16.52
CA GLY A 221 -24.00 1.97 17.22
C GLY A 221 -23.97 0.66 16.39
N ASP A 222 -23.59 0.70 15.11
CA ASP A 222 -23.46 -0.49 14.26
C ASP A 222 -22.02 -1.02 14.23
N GLU A 223 -21.87 -2.34 14.39
CA GLU A 223 -20.58 -3.04 14.31
C GLU A 223 -19.91 -2.90 12.93
N PRO A 224 -18.67 -2.34 12.83
CA PRO A 224 -18.01 -2.08 11.54
C PRO A 224 -17.87 -3.30 10.63
N SER A 225 -17.77 -4.49 11.21
CA SER A 225 -17.73 -5.77 10.49
C SER A 225 -18.96 -6.03 9.59
N LYS A 226 -20.11 -5.40 9.89
CA LYS A 226 -21.32 -5.46 9.03
C LYS A 226 -21.08 -4.84 7.65
N ALA A 227 -20.22 -3.83 7.53
CA ALA A 227 -19.90 -3.15 6.26
C ALA A 227 -19.28 -4.11 5.22
N LEU A 228 -18.54 -5.12 5.69
CA LEU A 228 -17.90 -6.14 4.84
C LEU A 228 -18.83 -7.31 4.49
N SER A 229 -19.96 -7.44 5.20
CA SER A 229 -20.69 -8.69 5.27
C SER A 229 -21.70 -8.93 4.14
N SER A 230 -22.11 -7.90 3.39
CA SER A 230 -22.96 -8.05 2.18
C SER A 230 -23.10 -6.77 1.37
N GLY A 231 -23.01 -6.88 0.04
CA GLY A 231 -23.28 -5.80 -0.92
C GLY A 231 -24.77 -5.47 -1.04
N SER A 232 -25.38 -4.93 0.02
CA SER A 232 -26.79 -4.57 0.06
C SER A 232 -26.98 -3.08 0.35
N SER A 233 -27.57 -2.36 -0.62
CA SER A 233 -27.88 -0.92 -0.53
C SER A 233 -28.77 -0.54 0.68
N HIS A 234 -29.36 -1.52 1.36
CA HIS A 234 -30.21 -1.33 2.55
C HIS A 234 -29.43 -1.11 3.86
N ILE A 235 -28.09 -1.22 3.87
CA ILE A 235 -27.25 -1.04 5.06
C ILE A 235 -26.86 0.44 5.29
N TYR A 236 -27.11 1.31 4.32
CA TYR A 236 -26.68 2.72 4.33
C TYR A 236 -27.85 3.67 4.65
N PRO A 237 -28.11 4.00 5.92
CA PRO A 237 -29.19 4.92 6.28
C PRO A 237 -28.90 6.32 5.73
N HIS A 238 -29.88 6.88 5.02
CA HIS A 238 -29.85 8.29 4.65
C HIS A 238 -29.95 9.15 5.92
N GLY A 239 -28.98 10.04 6.13
CA GLY A 239 -28.88 10.85 7.35
C GLY A 239 -28.24 10.14 8.54
N ALA A 240 -27.41 9.13 8.30
CA ALA A 240 -26.55 8.56 9.34
C ALA A 240 -25.66 9.66 9.97
N PRO A 241 -25.45 9.64 11.31
CA PRO A 241 -24.65 10.66 12.00
C PRO A 241 -23.13 10.49 11.81
N GLY A 242 -22.68 9.36 11.26
CA GLY A 242 -21.28 9.08 11.01
C GLY A 242 -20.98 8.60 9.59
N VAL A 243 -19.71 8.34 9.35
CA VAL A 243 -19.16 7.81 8.10
C VAL A 243 -18.19 6.68 8.43
N ILE A 244 -18.18 5.62 7.61
CA ILE A 244 -17.14 4.60 7.62
C ILE A 244 -16.27 4.75 6.36
N VAL A 245 -14.96 4.84 6.56
CA VAL A 245 -13.95 4.90 5.51
C VAL A 245 -12.98 3.74 5.64
N PHE A 246 -12.60 3.16 4.51
CA PHE A 246 -11.56 2.13 4.45
C PHE A 246 -10.30 2.75 3.86
N ILE A 247 -9.15 2.55 4.50
CA ILE A 247 -7.85 3.07 4.06
C ILE A 247 -6.83 1.96 3.85
N GLU A 248 -5.86 2.25 2.99
CA GLU A 248 -4.65 1.46 2.75
C GLU A 248 -3.41 2.33 2.95
N ILE A 249 -2.31 1.68 3.34
CA ILE A 249 -1.02 2.33 3.58
C ILE A 249 -0.08 2.00 2.43
N ASP A 250 0.52 3.01 1.80
CA ASP A 250 1.52 2.84 0.73
C ASP A 250 2.90 3.29 1.23
N ASN A 251 3.70 2.29 1.62
CA ASN A 251 5.04 2.47 2.16
C ASN A 251 6.10 2.75 1.09
N ARG A 252 5.75 3.04 -0.17
CA ARG A 252 6.76 3.27 -1.22
C ARG A 252 7.74 4.40 -0.90
N LYS A 253 7.27 5.47 -0.24
CA LYS A 253 8.15 6.56 0.24
C LYS A 253 8.77 6.26 1.60
N CYS A 254 8.02 5.69 2.54
CA CYS A 254 8.55 5.29 3.85
C CYS A 254 9.76 4.35 3.73
N SER A 255 9.66 3.33 2.88
CA SER A 255 10.72 2.34 2.64
C SER A 255 11.97 2.88 1.92
N GLN A 256 11.90 4.05 1.29
CA GLN A 256 13.05 4.74 0.69
C GLN A 256 13.85 5.56 1.71
N ILE A 257 13.27 5.85 2.88
CA ILE A 257 13.91 6.64 3.93
C ILE A 257 14.81 5.71 4.75
N LEU A 258 16.10 6.05 4.81
CA LEU A 258 17.07 5.30 5.60
C LEU A 258 16.73 5.41 7.09
N GLY A 259 16.41 4.29 7.74
CA GLY A 259 15.91 4.27 9.12
C GLY A 259 14.44 4.65 9.26
N GLY A 260 13.67 4.70 8.17
CA GLY A 260 12.22 4.92 8.22
C GLY A 260 11.47 3.76 8.87
N GLU A 261 10.69 4.08 9.89
CA GLU A 261 9.80 3.14 10.57
C GLU A 261 8.47 3.03 9.81
N CYS A 262 8.17 1.84 9.27
CA CYS A 262 7.03 1.61 8.39
C CYS A 262 6.17 0.44 8.89
N PHE A 263 4.85 0.63 8.97
CA PHE A 263 3.90 -0.42 9.36
C PHE A 263 3.72 -1.46 8.24
N ALA A 264 3.93 -2.73 8.55
CA ALA A 264 3.82 -3.82 7.57
C ALA A 264 2.38 -4.37 7.45
N ARG A 265 1.51 -4.09 8.44
CA ARG A 265 0.14 -4.61 8.52
C ARG A 265 -0.86 -3.58 9.02
N ALA A 266 -2.10 -3.71 8.56
CA ALA A 266 -3.24 -2.94 9.06
C ALA A 266 -3.47 -3.08 10.57
N SER A 267 -3.12 -4.22 11.18
CA SER A 267 -3.20 -4.42 12.63
C SER A 267 -2.33 -3.45 13.42
N GLN A 268 -1.06 -3.28 13.00
CA GLN A 268 -0.10 -2.38 13.64
C GLN A 268 -0.54 -0.91 13.49
N VAL A 269 -1.12 -0.57 12.33
CA VAL A 269 -1.69 0.77 12.06
C VAL A 269 -2.88 1.06 13.00
N ALA A 270 -3.82 0.12 13.13
CA ALA A 270 -4.97 0.26 14.01
C ALA A 270 -4.53 0.41 15.48
N GLN A 271 -3.53 -0.36 15.90
CA GLN A 271 -2.93 -0.24 17.23
C GLN A 271 -2.24 1.11 17.44
N PHE A 272 -1.46 1.61 16.47
CA PHE A 272 -0.81 2.92 16.59
C PHE A 272 -1.80 4.08 16.69
N LEU A 273 -2.89 4.05 15.90
CA LEU A 273 -3.97 5.04 15.99
C LEU A 273 -4.70 4.96 17.33
N ALA A 274 -4.94 3.76 17.84
CA ALA A 274 -5.56 3.53 19.15
C ALA A 274 -4.68 4.02 20.33
N ALA A 275 -3.36 3.78 20.29
CA ALA A 275 -2.42 4.38 21.24
C ALA A 275 -2.43 5.90 21.16
N SER A 276 -2.43 6.47 19.95
CA SER A 276 -2.48 7.91 19.73
C SER A 276 -3.80 8.55 20.20
N ALA A 277 -4.90 7.80 20.25
CA ALA A 277 -6.17 8.26 20.82
C ALA A 277 -6.11 8.31 22.35
N SER A 278 -5.61 7.23 22.98
CA SER A 278 -5.44 7.12 24.43
C SER A 278 -4.45 8.15 25.00
N ASP A 279 -3.47 8.56 24.19
CA ASP A 279 -2.48 9.62 24.43
C ASP A 279 -2.96 11.04 24.04
N HIS A 280 -4.19 11.20 23.51
CA HIS A 280 -4.74 12.49 23.05
C HIS A 280 -3.92 13.20 21.95
N SER A 281 -3.09 12.47 21.21
CA SER A 281 -2.22 13.02 20.15
C SER A 281 -2.79 12.90 18.73
N LEU A 282 -4.01 12.41 18.56
CA LEU A 282 -4.74 12.46 17.28
C LEU A 282 -5.26 13.88 16.94
N ASP A 283 -5.60 14.07 15.67
CA ASP A 283 -6.07 15.36 15.14
C ASP A 283 -7.57 15.56 15.45
N ALA A 284 -7.89 16.61 16.21
CA ALA A 284 -9.24 16.90 16.71
C ALA A 284 -10.25 17.27 15.60
N ASP A 285 -9.77 17.64 14.40
CA ASP A 285 -10.63 17.91 13.24
C ASP A 285 -11.32 16.62 12.71
N PHE A 286 -10.87 15.44 13.12
CA PHE A 286 -11.39 14.14 12.72
C PHE A 286 -11.82 13.31 13.93
N PRO A 287 -13.07 13.43 14.42
CA PRO A 287 -13.57 12.66 15.55
C PRO A 287 -13.75 11.19 15.17
N ILE A 288 -12.70 10.39 15.36
CA ILE A 288 -12.71 8.95 15.08
C ILE A 288 -13.36 8.23 16.27
N HIS A 289 -14.46 7.54 16.00
CA HIS A 289 -15.22 6.77 16.98
C HIS A 289 -14.62 5.37 17.20
N ARG A 290 -14.20 4.71 16.12
CA ARG A 290 -13.69 3.33 16.18
C ARG A 290 -12.76 3.01 15.01
N VAL A 291 -11.78 2.16 15.24
CA VAL A 291 -10.87 1.63 14.22
C VAL A 291 -10.87 0.11 14.24
N LEU A 292 -10.84 -0.52 13.06
CA LEU A 292 -10.74 -1.96 12.92
C LEU A 292 -9.73 -2.33 11.83
N ALA A 293 -8.77 -3.18 12.18
CA ALA A 293 -7.87 -3.78 11.21
C ALA A 293 -8.57 -4.93 10.48
N LEU A 294 -8.46 -4.92 9.15
CA LEU A 294 -9.01 -5.92 8.26
C LEU A 294 -7.83 -6.63 7.59
N ASP A 295 -7.41 -7.73 8.19
CA ASP A 295 -6.33 -8.55 7.65
C ASP A 295 -6.66 -8.97 6.22
N ALA A 296 -5.63 -8.97 5.37
CA ALA A 296 -5.72 -9.55 4.04
C ALA A 296 -6.21 -10.99 4.15
N GLY A 297 -7.33 -11.31 3.51
CA GLY A 297 -7.79 -12.69 3.39
C GLY A 297 -6.74 -13.56 2.71
N PRO A 298 -6.82 -14.91 2.81
CA PRO A 298 -5.79 -15.83 2.30
C PRO A 298 -5.57 -15.81 0.77
N SER A 299 -6.19 -14.88 0.05
CA SER A 299 -6.06 -14.65 -1.39
C SER A 299 -5.06 -13.55 -1.77
N GLU A 300 -4.65 -12.69 -0.83
CA GLU A 300 -3.67 -11.61 -1.07
C GLU A 300 -2.32 -11.93 -0.39
N ALA A 301 -1.74 -13.06 -0.78
CA ALA A 301 -0.32 -13.28 -0.57
C ALA A 301 0.47 -12.24 -1.41
N PRO A 302 1.54 -11.62 -0.88
CA PRO A 302 2.43 -10.82 -1.70
C PRO A 302 2.97 -11.69 -2.86
N VAL A 303 3.12 -11.11 -4.05
CA VAL A 303 3.60 -11.83 -5.23
C VAL A 303 5.02 -12.33 -4.98
N ASP A 304 5.12 -13.57 -4.54
CA ASP A 304 6.36 -14.17 -4.08
C ASP A 304 7.37 -14.23 -5.24
N PRO A 305 8.55 -13.57 -5.14
CA PRO A 305 9.54 -13.49 -6.22
C PRO A 305 10.19 -14.84 -6.57
N THR A 306 9.77 -15.92 -5.93
CA THR A 306 10.02 -17.30 -6.33
C THR A 306 9.37 -17.65 -7.68
N ASN A 307 8.14 -17.15 -7.93
CA ASN A 307 7.39 -17.46 -9.15
C ASN A 307 8.03 -16.84 -10.40
N THR A 308 8.48 -15.58 -10.32
CA THR A 308 9.18 -14.93 -11.44
C THR A 308 10.49 -15.66 -11.79
N LYS A 309 11.27 -16.08 -10.78
CA LYS A 309 12.47 -16.89 -10.97
C LYS A 309 12.16 -18.23 -11.65
N LEU A 310 11.10 -18.93 -11.24
CA LEU A 310 10.66 -20.18 -11.87
C LEU A 310 10.23 -19.97 -13.33
N THR A 311 9.51 -18.89 -13.63
CA THR A 311 9.12 -18.53 -15.01
C THR A 311 10.34 -18.33 -15.92
N TYR A 312 11.38 -17.61 -15.46
CA TYR A 312 12.61 -17.44 -16.24
C TYR A 312 13.39 -18.76 -16.44
N VAL A 313 13.40 -19.65 -15.43
CA VAL A 313 14.03 -20.97 -15.56
C VAL A 313 13.28 -21.85 -16.58
N ILE A 314 11.95 -21.85 -16.55
CA ILE A 314 11.12 -22.60 -17.51
C ILE A 314 11.29 -22.04 -18.93
N ALA A 315 11.30 -20.70 -19.10
CA ALA A 315 11.52 -20.06 -20.38
C ALA A 315 12.92 -20.36 -20.95
N GLY A 316 13.96 -20.34 -20.11
CA GLY A 316 15.32 -20.72 -20.48
C GLY A 316 15.42 -22.19 -20.91
N ALA A 317 14.80 -23.10 -20.15
CA ALA A 317 14.77 -24.53 -20.49
C ALA A 317 14.04 -24.78 -21.82
N ALA A 318 12.90 -24.13 -22.06
CA ALA A 318 12.16 -24.22 -23.31
C ALA A 318 12.98 -23.72 -24.52
N LEU A 319 13.73 -22.62 -24.37
CA LEU A 319 14.61 -22.09 -25.41
C LEU A 319 15.76 -23.05 -25.73
N VAL A 320 16.39 -23.67 -24.72
CA VAL A 320 17.44 -24.69 -24.93
C VAL A 320 16.90 -25.92 -25.65
N VAL A 321 15.71 -26.40 -25.29
CA VAL A 321 15.03 -27.51 -25.99
C VAL A 321 14.72 -27.14 -27.45
N PHE A 322 14.23 -25.92 -27.70
CA PHE A 322 13.94 -25.46 -29.06
C PHE A 322 15.19 -25.38 -29.93
N VAL A 323 16.30 -24.87 -29.40
CA VAL A 323 17.61 -24.85 -30.09
C VAL A 323 18.12 -26.27 -30.34
N ALA A 324 18.00 -27.19 -29.38
CA ALA A 324 18.39 -28.59 -29.54
C ALA A 324 17.59 -29.30 -30.65
N ILE A 325 16.28 -29.04 -30.73
CA ILE A 325 15.40 -29.55 -31.81
C ILE A 325 15.83 -28.95 -33.15
N ALA A 326 16.05 -27.63 -33.25
CA ALA A 326 16.49 -26.98 -34.48
C ALA A 326 17.84 -27.52 -35.00
N VAL A 327 18.80 -27.74 -34.11
CA VAL A 327 20.09 -28.38 -34.43
C VAL A 327 19.89 -29.84 -34.87
N GLY A 328 19.04 -30.60 -34.19
CA GLY A 328 18.69 -31.98 -34.58
C GLY A 328 18.06 -32.06 -35.98
N VAL A 329 17.20 -31.10 -36.32
CA VAL A 329 16.60 -30.99 -37.67
C VAL A 329 17.65 -30.60 -38.72
N MET A 330 18.59 -29.69 -38.43
CA MET A 330 19.70 -29.41 -39.35
C MET A 330 20.62 -30.62 -39.55
N VAL A 331 20.97 -31.33 -38.49
CA VAL A 331 21.86 -32.52 -38.58
C VAL A 331 21.19 -33.66 -39.34
N THR A 332 19.88 -33.88 -39.18
CA THR A 332 19.14 -34.90 -39.93
C THR A 332 18.92 -34.52 -41.39
N THR A 333 18.59 -33.26 -41.69
CA THR A 333 18.42 -32.78 -43.09
C THR A 333 19.74 -32.70 -43.87
N SER A 334 20.88 -32.55 -43.19
CA SER A 334 22.22 -32.58 -43.82
C SER A 334 22.74 -33.99 -44.19
N ARG A 335 22.02 -35.08 -43.86
CA ARG A 335 22.40 -36.43 -44.31
C ARG A 335 22.18 -36.57 -45.82
N LYS A 336 23.26 -36.34 -46.55
CA LYS A 336 23.50 -36.52 -48.00
C LYS A 336 22.43 -37.37 -48.71
N ARG A 337 21.62 -36.75 -49.58
CA ARG A 337 20.88 -37.47 -50.63
C ARG A 337 21.90 -38.20 -51.52
N GLN A 338 21.92 -39.54 -51.48
CA GLN A 338 22.71 -40.32 -52.43
C GLN A 338 22.09 -40.18 -53.82
N ARG A 339 22.80 -39.51 -54.74
CA ARG A 339 22.47 -39.54 -56.17
C ARG A 339 22.95 -40.88 -56.72
N GLY A 340 22.03 -41.83 -56.91
CA GLY A 340 22.31 -43.03 -57.68
C GLY A 340 22.68 -42.65 -59.11
N ILE A 341 23.77 -43.22 -59.63
CA ILE A 341 24.15 -43.05 -61.04
C ILE A 341 23.18 -43.90 -61.88
N THR A 342 22.31 -43.24 -62.63
CA THR A 342 21.54 -43.89 -63.71
C THR A 342 22.46 -44.03 -64.91
N TRP A 343 22.94 -45.25 -65.17
CA TRP A 343 23.75 -45.56 -66.34
C TRP A 343 22.93 -45.36 -67.62
N PHE A 344 23.46 -44.60 -68.57
CA PHE A 344 22.91 -44.42 -69.91
C PHE A 344 23.85 -45.10 -70.92
N PRO A 345 23.33 -45.89 -71.89
CA PRO A 345 24.16 -46.50 -72.92
C PRO A 345 24.67 -45.45 -73.92
N ASP A 346 25.91 -45.63 -74.38
CA ASP A 346 26.55 -44.76 -75.37
C ASP A 346 25.80 -44.76 -76.72
N GLY A 347 25.60 -43.56 -77.29
CA GLY A 347 25.04 -43.38 -78.64
C GLY A 347 23.99 -42.27 -78.80
N PHE A 348 23.50 -41.66 -77.71
CA PHE A 348 22.31 -40.78 -77.76
C PHE A 348 22.57 -39.28 -78.01
N LEU A 349 23.68 -38.91 -78.66
CA LEU A 349 23.95 -37.52 -79.09
C LEU A 349 24.37 -37.47 -80.56
N SER A 350 23.51 -36.95 -81.42
CA SER A 350 23.87 -36.57 -82.79
C SER A 350 24.55 -35.20 -82.81
N ASN A 351 25.77 -35.15 -83.32
CA ASN A 351 26.46 -33.89 -83.58
C ASN A 351 25.86 -33.19 -84.80
N SER A 352 25.34 -31.98 -84.63
CA SER A 352 25.39 -30.96 -85.68
C SER A 352 25.63 -29.58 -85.08
N VAL A 353 26.58 -28.86 -85.65
CA VAL A 353 27.03 -27.53 -85.21
C VAL A 353 26.39 -26.49 -86.11
N SER A 354 25.78 -25.45 -85.54
CA SER A 354 26.12 -24.04 -85.80
C SER A 354 25.03 -23.02 -85.40
N VAL A 355 25.46 -21.76 -85.25
CA VAL A 355 24.69 -20.50 -85.31
C VAL A 355 23.91 -20.01 -84.06
N GLN A 356 24.58 -19.07 -83.38
CA GLN A 356 24.09 -17.84 -82.73
C GLN A 356 23.13 -17.86 -81.51
N ARG A 357 23.54 -17.01 -80.55
CA ARG A 357 22.81 -16.54 -79.36
C ARG A 357 21.32 -16.22 -79.65
N ARG A 358 20.42 -16.89 -78.95
CA ARG A 358 19.11 -16.33 -78.57
C ARG A 358 18.76 -16.67 -77.12
N THR A 359 18.80 -15.64 -76.28
CA THR A 359 18.07 -15.60 -75.01
C THR A 359 16.57 -15.72 -75.30
N SER A 360 15.89 -16.73 -74.76
CA SER A 360 14.44 -16.89 -74.91
C SER A 360 13.80 -17.32 -73.60
N ARG A 361 12.95 -16.44 -73.04
CA ARG A 361 12.06 -16.74 -71.92
C ARG A 361 10.78 -17.40 -72.45
N ARG A 362 10.38 -18.55 -71.90
CA ARG A 362 8.98 -19.01 -71.80
C ARG A 362 8.80 -19.49 -70.35
N ARG A 363 7.98 -18.83 -69.52
CA ARG A 363 6.50 -18.70 -69.50
C ARG A 363 5.83 -19.88 -68.79
N GLY A 364 5.29 -19.60 -67.60
CA GLY A 364 4.16 -20.32 -67.03
C GLY A 364 2.82 -19.73 -67.53
N PRO A 365 1.68 -20.39 -67.29
CA PRO A 365 0.44 -20.15 -68.04
C PRO A 365 -0.50 -19.11 -67.41
N ASP A 366 -0.91 -18.18 -68.27
CA ASP A 366 -2.29 -17.79 -68.61
C ASP A 366 -3.32 -17.38 -67.53
N GLY A 367 -3.83 -16.15 -67.69
CA GLY A 367 -4.94 -15.54 -66.96
C GLY A 367 -5.29 -14.18 -67.55
N GLN A 368 -6.28 -14.17 -68.45
CA GLN A 368 -6.89 -13.01 -69.16
C GLN A 368 -7.42 -11.93 -68.19
N GLU A 369 -7.73 -10.66 -68.51
CA GLU A 369 -7.53 -9.68 -69.61
C GLU A 369 -7.95 -8.27 -69.03
N MET A 370 -7.74 -7.07 -69.60
CA MET A 370 -7.22 -6.64 -70.91
C MET A 370 -6.56 -5.22 -70.83
N ARG A 371 -5.73 -4.89 -71.83
CA ARG A 371 -5.42 -3.55 -72.41
C ARG A 371 -5.49 -2.25 -71.55
N ASN A 372 -4.29 -1.68 -71.33
CA ASN A 372 -4.07 -0.23 -71.38
C ASN A 372 -4.06 0.28 -72.84
N LEU A 373 -4.71 1.41 -73.15
CA LEU A 373 -4.49 2.34 -74.28
C LEU A 373 -5.49 3.52 -74.09
N HIS A 374 -5.18 4.81 -74.28
CA HIS A 374 -3.92 5.52 -74.59
C HIS A 374 -4.12 7.05 -74.48
N LYS A 375 -3.01 7.83 -74.57
CA LYS A 375 -2.92 9.27 -74.94
C LYS A 375 -3.66 10.30 -74.06
N GLN A 376 -2.94 11.05 -73.20
CA GLN A 376 -2.22 12.32 -73.50
C GLN A 376 -3.10 13.59 -73.61
N PRO A 377 -2.53 14.78 -73.30
CA PRO A 377 -3.21 15.75 -72.44
C PRO A 377 -3.85 16.94 -73.17
N SER A 378 -4.69 17.68 -72.45
CA SER A 378 -5.08 19.04 -72.81
C SER A 378 -4.81 20.01 -71.65
N THR A 379 -4.19 21.14 -72.00
CA THR A 379 -3.87 22.27 -71.14
C THR A 379 -5.07 23.19 -70.92
N ASN A 380 -5.16 23.81 -69.74
CA ASN A 380 -5.52 25.21 -69.47
C ASN A 380 -5.25 25.42 -67.96
N ARG A 381 -4.23 26.15 -67.49
CA ARG A 381 -3.81 27.53 -67.75
C ARG A 381 -4.82 28.56 -67.21
N LEU A 382 -4.55 29.06 -65.99
CA LEU A 382 -4.38 30.50 -65.71
C LEU A 382 -3.80 30.68 -64.29
N ASP A 383 -2.77 31.51 -64.19
CA ASP A 383 -2.03 31.86 -62.96
C ASP A 383 -2.39 33.29 -62.49
N ILE A 384 -1.79 33.71 -61.36
CA ILE A 384 -1.56 35.09 -60.86
C ILE A 384 -2.78 35.75 -60.17
N ASP A 385 -2.87 35.91 -58.83
CA ASP A 385 -1.98 36.58 -57.83
C ASP A 385 -2.19 38.13 -57.80
N PRO A 386 -1.57 38.97 -56.93
CA PRO A 386 -2.20 39.46 -55.68
C PRO A 386 -2.23 41.00 -55.50
N SER A 387 -2.86 41.49 -54.41
CA SER A 387 -2.60 42.82 -53.79
C SER A 387 -3.25 42.91 -52.40
N MET A 388 -2.52 43.24 -51.32
CA MET A 388 -2.43 44.58 -50.66
C MET A 388 -3.81 45.22 -50.35
N GLY A 389 -4.08 45.80 -49.18
CA GLY A 389 -3.25 46.26 -48.05
C GLY A 389 -3.97 47.46 -47.36
N MET A 390 -3.43 48.00 -46.26
CA MET A 390 -4.06 49.00 -45.35
C MET A 390 -5.15 48.42 -44.41
N GLY A 391 -5.27 48.81 -43.14
CA GLY A 391 -4.46 49.75 -42.35
C GLY A 391 -4.76 49.62 -40.84
N MET A 392 -3.94 50.25 -40.00
CA MET A 392 -4.04 50.26 -38.53
C MET A 392 -4.45 51.67 -38.01
N PRO A 393 -4.64 51.93 -36.70
CA PRO A 393 -5.84 52.58 -36.14
C PRO A 393 -5.68 54.10 -35.93
N PRO A 394 -6.59 54.75 -35.17
CA PRO A 394 -6.20 55.12 -33.80
C PRO A 394 -7.30 55.05 -32.72
N ASP A 395 -6.88 55.34 -31.49
CA ASP A 395 -7.63 55.44 -30.23
C ASP A 395 -8.96 56.21 -30.24
N MET A 396 -9.82 55.86 -29.27
CA MET A 396 -10.62 56.88 -28.57
C MET A 396 -10.78 56.56 -27.07
N SER A 397 -10.43 57.54 -26.23
CA SER A 397 -10.50 57.53 -24.77
C SER A 397 -11.82 58.08 -24.22
N GLY A 398 -12.24 57.65 -23.03
CA GLY A 398 -13.29 58.27 -22.19
C GLY A 398 -13.79 57.31 -21.11
N TYR A 399 -13.54 57.56 -19.80
CA TYR A 399 -14.46 58.23 -18.85
C TYR A 399 -15.82 57.51 -18.68
N MET A 400 -16.36 57.26 -17.48
CA MET A 400 -16.25 58.00 -16.21
C MET A 400 -16.62 57.12 -14.98
N ASP A 401 -16.42 57.67 -13.79
CA ASP A 401 -16.70 57.10 -12.46
C ASP A 401 -18.16 56.65 -12.21
N HIS A 402 -18.34 55.66 -11.31
CA HIS A 402 -19.11 55.86 -10.08
C HIS A 402 -18.86 54.80 -8.98
#